data_AF-A0A4P9Z881-F1
#
_entry.id   AF-A0A4P9Z881-F1
#
_cell.length_a   1.000
_cell.length_b   1.000
_cell.length_c   1.000
_cell.angle_alpha   90.00
_cell.angle_beta   90.00
_cell.angle_gamma   90.00
#
_symmetry.space_group_name_H-M   'P 1'
#
loop_
_entity.id
_entity.type
_entity.pdbx_description
1 polymer ?
#
loop_
_entity_poly.entity_id
_entity_poly.type
_entity_poly.pdbx_seq_one_letter_code
_entity_poly.pdbx_strand_id
1 'polypeptide(L)'
;MDIRETYACTLDSELESVLVDLFHNEFGHPEWLDFPREGNGELYHYARRQFNLIKDDLLRYKFLFKFDAAMIHLDTKYGILNSPQAYVSLKHEGDKVCVFERNGLLFIFNFHPTNSFPDYKVGVETAGEYQIVLNTDVEEFGGFSRITDPTKDGKLSFFTNPDPWNNRSNSLFVYIPSRTALILQLKDKIVA
;
A
#
# COMPACT_ATOMS: atom_id res chain seq x y z
N MET A 1 17.15 -5.51 14.64
CA MET A 1 15.69 -5.68 14.61
C MET A 1 15.45 -7.13 14.22
N ASP A 2 14.96 -7.94 15.16
CA ASP A 2 14.81 -9.39 15.02
C ASP A 2 13.52 -9.71 14.25
N ILE A 3 13.60 -10.61 13.27
CA ILE A 3 12.49 -11.00 12.38
C ILE A 3 11.37 -11.71 13.17
N ARG A 4 11.69 -12.20 14.37
CA ARG A 4 10.78 -12.98 15.22
C ARG A 4 9.77 -12.17 16.01
N GLU A 5 9.97 -10.86 16.18
CA GLU A 5 9.05 -10.03 16.98
C GLU A 5 7.92 -9.39 16.16
N THR A 6 7.97 -9.44 14.84
CA THR A 6 6.99 -8.73 13.99
C THR A 6 5.65 -9.46 13.83
N TYR A 7 5.57 -10.76 14.14
CA TYR A 7 4.38 -11.59 13.83
C TYR A 7 3.95 -12.49 15.00
N ALA A 8 3.61 -11.91 16.15
CA ALA A 8 2.84 -12.60 17.18
C ALA A 8 1.35 -12.34 16.94
N CYS A 9 0.70 -13.21 16.17
CA CYS A 9 -0.76 -13.20 16.00
C CYS A 9 -1.41 -13.85 17.23
N THR A 10 -1.99 -13.05 18.12
CA THR A 10 -2.95 -13.52 19.14
C THR A 10 -4.31 -13.69 18.46
N LEU A 11 -4.76 -14.94 18.34
CA LEU A 11 -6.12 -15.27 17.92
C LEU A 11 -7.09 -14.96 19.06
N ASP A 12 -7.72 -13.78 19.03
CA ASP A 12 -8.92 -13.49 19.82
C ASP A 12 -10.18 -13.60 18.94
N SER A 13 -11.25 -14.13 19.53
CA SER A 13 -12.37 -14.78 18.85
C SER A 13 -13.49 -13.86 18.35
N GLU A 14 -13.19 -12.63 17.95
CA GLU A 14 -14.14 -11.75 17.26
C GLU A 14 -13.63 -11.50 15.84
N LEU A 15 -14.51 -11.54 14.84
CA LEU A 15 -14.17 -11.35 13.42
C LEU A 15 -13.76 -9.88 13.15
N GLU A 16 -12.61 -9.49 13.69
CA GLU A 16 -11.85 -8.33 13.25
C GLU A 16 -11.20 -8.67 11.90
N SER A 17 -11.12 -7.70 10.98
CA SER A 17 -10.45 -7.97 9.71
C SER A 17 -8.95 -8.04 9.96
N VAL A 18 -8.38 -9.25 9.88
CA VAL A 18 -6.95 -9.49 10.10
C VAL A 18 -6.23 -9.60 8.76
N LEU A 19 -5.13 -8.85 8.60
CA LEU A 19 -4.18 -9.11 7.52
C LEU A 19 -3.31 -10.30 7.93
N VAL A 20 -3.45 -11.41 7.21
CA VAL A 20 -2.63 -12.61 7.41
C VAL A 20 -1.62 -12.67 6.27
N ASP A 21 -0.34 -12.54 6.59
CA ASP A 21 0.72 -12.88 5.67
C ASP A 21 1.25 -14.30 5.95
N LEU A 22 1.43 -15.08 4.88
CA LEU A 22 2.08 -16.38 4.98
C LEU A 22 3.58 -16.13 4.98
N PHE A 23 4.28 -16.62 6.00
CA PHE A 23 5.71 -16.42 6.18
C PHE A 23 6.49 -16.42 4.85
N HIS A 24 7.27 -15.36 4.62
CA HIS A 24 8.17 -15.08 3.49
C HIS A 24 7.52 -14.49 2.22
N ASN A 25 6.19 -14.37 2.18
CA ASN A 25 5.52 -13.65 1.11
C ASN A 25 5.71 -12.13 1.22
N GLU A 26 6.08 -11.61 2.40
CA GLU A 26 6.33 -10.18 2.66
C GLU A 26 7.41 -9.59 1.75
N PHE A 27 8.35 -10.42 1.29
CA PHE A 27 9.40 -10.02 0.37
C PHE A 27 9.30 -10.68 -1.00
N GLY A 28 8.22 -11.42 -1.28
CA GLY A 28 8.04 -12.15 -2.53
C GLY A 28 9.05 -13.28 -2.71
N HIS A 29 9.19 -14.16 -1.71
CA HIS A 29 10.10 -15.30 -1.78
C HIS A 29 9.89 -16.09 -3.09
N PRO A 30 10.96 -16.37 -3.85
CA PRO A 30 10.85 -17.07 -5.12
C PRO A 30 10.48 -18.55 -4.92
N GLU A 31 10.28 -19.26 -6.03
CA GLU A 31 10.00 -20.70 -6.04
C GLU A 31 8.71 -21.06 -5.30
N TRP A 32 8.64 -22.27 -4.73
CA TRP A 32 7.50 -22.80 -3.99
C TRP A 32 8.01 -23.61 -2.79
N LEU A 33 7.13 -23.86 -1.82
CA LEU A 33 7.41 -24.74 -0.68
C LEU A 33 6.99 -26.17 -1.05
N ASP A 34 7.92 -27.11 -1.00
CA ASP A 34 7.64 -28.55 -1.16
C ASP A 34 8.35 -29.33 -0.05
N PHE A 35 7.60 -30.18 0.65
CA PHE A 35 8.14 -31.04 1.70
C PHE A 35 8.67 -32.34 1.09
N PRO A 36 9.65 -33.00 1.74
CA PRO A 36 10.09 -34.34 1.34
C PRO A 36 8.91 -35.30 1.24
N ARG A 37 8.82 -35.99 0.09
CA ARG A 37 7.84 -37.03 -0.19
C ARG A 37 8.36 -37.96 -1.27
N GLU A 38 7.80 -39.16 -1.38
CA GLU A 38 8.20 -40.14 -2.39
C GLU A 38 8.21 -39.54 -3.82
N GLY A 39 7.18 -38.75 -4.16
CA GLY A 39 7.06 -38.11 -5.47
C GLY A 39 8.07 -36.99 -5.78
N ASN A 40 8.92 -36.60 -4.83
CA ASN A 40 10.09 -35.74 -5.08
C ASN A 40 11.40 -36.39 -4.61
N GLY A 41 11.40 -37.70 -4.35
CA GLY A 41 12.60 -38.43 -3.92
C GLY A 41 13.09 -38.04 -2.52
N GLU A 42 12.19 -37.65 -1.61
CA GLU A 42 12.52 -37.21 -0.24
C GLU A 42 13.50 -36.02 -0.22
N LEU A 43 13.41 -35.14 -1.23
CA LEU A 43 14.31 -33.99 -1.35
C LEU A 43 13.88 -32.82 -0.46
N TYR A 44 14.83 -32.27 0.28
CA TYR A 44 14.65 -31.10 1.15
C TYR A 44 14.91 -29.76 0.46
N HIS A 45 15.19 -29.75 -0.86
CA HIS A 45 15.67 -28.57 -1.56
C HIS A 45 14.75 -27.35 -1.43
N TYR A 46 13.43 -27.58 -1.49
CA TYR A 46 12.37 -26.57 -1.38
C TYR A 46 11.79 -26.44 0.03
N ALA A 47 12.18 -27.32 0.97
CA ALA A 47 11.74 -27.29 2.36
C ALA A 47 12.59 -26.34 3.21
N ARG A 48 12.86 -25.14 2.70
CA ARG A 48 13.74 -24.13 3.33
C ARG A 48 13.28 -22.73 3.01
N ARG A 49 13.88 -21.76 3.71
CA ARG A 49 13.62 -20.32 3.52
C ARG A 49 14.92 -19.57 3.28
N GLN A 50 14.92 -18.71 2.27
CA GLN A 50 16.09 -18.00 1.79
C GLN A 50 16.12 -16.55 2.31
N PHE A 51 16.28 -16.36 3.63
CA PHE A 51 16.36 -15.03 4.26
C PHE A 51 17.58 -14.20 3.83
N ASN A 52 18.56 -14.82 3.19
CA ASN A 52 19.68 -14.12 2.59
C ASN A 52 19.23 -13.20 1.43
N LEU A 53 18.10 -13.50 0.77
CA LEU A 53 17.61 -12.75 -0.39
C LEU A 53 17.28 -11.28 -0.09
N ILE A 54 16.80 -10.98 1.13
CA ILE A 54 16.52 -9.61 1.55
C ILE A 54 17.77 -8.84 1.99
N LYS A 55 18.87 -9.54 2.28
CA LYS A 55 20.14 -8.95 2.74
C LYS A 55 21.11 -8.66 1.60
N ASP A 56 20.89 -9.26 0.43
CA ASP A 56 21.73 -9.05 -0.74
C ASP A 56 21.32 -7.76 -1.46
N ASP A 57 22.21 -6.77 -1.46
CA ASP A 57 21.95 -5.47 -2.06
C ASP A 57 21.84 -5.48 -3.59
N LEU A 58 22.35 -6.53 -4.25
CA LEU A 58 22.24 -6.72 -5.69
C LEU A 58 20.86 -7.27 -6.09
N LEU A 59 20.08 -7.77 -5.13
CA LEU A 59 18.73 -8.27 -5.34
C LEU A 59 17.67 -7.21 -5.01
N ARG A 60 16.44 -7.46 -5.48
CA ARG A 60 15.31 -6.53 -5.37
C ARG A 60 14.29 -6.90 -4.28
N TYR A 61 14.45 -8.03 -3.61
CA TYR A 61 13.52 -8.51 -2.57
C TYR A 61 13.39 -7.54 -1.39
N LYS A 62 14.47 -6.80 -1.09
CA LYS A 62 14.48 -5.75 -0.06
C LYS A 62 13.42 -4.66 -0.27
N PHE A 63 13.05 -4.39 -1.52
CA PHE A 63 12.05 -3.37 -1.85
C PHE A 63 10.64 -3.81 -1.42
N LEU A 64 10.28 -5.07 -1.70
CA LEU A 64 9.00 -5.64 -1.27
C LEU A 64 8.93 -5.74 0.25
N PHE A 65 10.02 -6.19 0.89
CA PHE A 65 10.11 -6.25 2.35
C PHE A 65 9.87 -4.88 3.01
N LYS A 66 10.48 -3.82 2.47
CA LYS A 66 10.31 -2.46 2.98
C LYS A 66 8.89 -1.93 2.74
N PHE A 67 8.31 -2.26 1.59
CA PHE A 67 6.93 -1.89 1.29
C PHE A 67 5.95 -2.58 2.25
N ASP A 68 6.13 -3.87 2.52
CA ASP A 68 5.32 -4.61 3.50
C ASP A 68 5.42 -4.00 4.91
N ALA A 69 6.63 -3.73 5.39
CA ALA A 69 6.84 -3.06 6.66
C ALA A 69 6.14 -1.69 6.72
N ALA A 70 6.17 -0.91 5.63
CA ALA A 70 5.47 0.36 5.55
C ALA A 70 3.94 0.21 5.58
N MET A 71 3.38 -0.84 4.97
CA MET A 71 1.95 -1.14 5.06
C MET A 71 1.52 -1.50 6.49
N ILE A 72 2.30 -2.32 7.19
CA ILE A 72 2.04 -2.68 8.59
C ILE A 72 2.11 -1.44 9.49
N HIS A 73 3.13 -0.58 9.30
CA HIS A 73 3.24 0.66 10.04
C HIS A 73 2.10 1.64 9.76
N LEU A 74 1.62 1.69 8.51
CA LEU A 74 0.45 2.47 8.15
C LEU A 74 -0.78 1.99 8.92
N ASP A 75 -1.04 0.68 8.95
CA ASP A 75 -2.16 0.14 9.70
C ASP A 75 -2.01 0.35 11.21
N THR A 76 -0.80 0.14 11.77
CA THR A 76 -0.52 0.39 13.20
C THR A 76 -0.83 1.84 13.58
N LYS A 77 -0.54 2.79 12.69
CA LYS A 77 -0.76 4.22 12.94
C LYS A 77 -2.22 4.63 12.76
N TYR A 78 -2.88 4.13 11.72
CA TYR A 78 -4.22 4.60 11.35
C TYR A 78 -5.34 3.62 11.68
N GLY A 79 -5.07 2.44 12.24
CA GLY A 79 -6.07 1.43 12.59
C GLY A 79 -7.01 1.11 11.42
N ILE A 80 -6.47 0.90 10.22
CA ILE A 80 -7.25 0.77 8.99
C ILE A 80 -8.07 -0.51 9.03
N LEU A 81 -7.44 -1.61 9.45
CA LEU A 81 -8.07 -2.92 9.53
C LEU A 81 -9.22 -2.94 10.55
N ASN A 82 -9.05 -2.30 11.71
CA ASN A 82 -10.11 -2.25 12.72
C ASN A 82 -11.18 -1.18 12.44
N SER A 83 -11.12 -0.49 11.29
CA SER A 83 -12.12 0.49 10.89
C SER A 83 -13.33 -0.15 10.19
N PRO A 84 -14.48 0.55 10.15
CA PRO A 84 -15.61 0.18 9.29
C PRO A 84 -15.21 0.02 7.82
N GLN A 85 -16.11 -0.65 7.07
CA GLN A 85 -15.97 -0.91 5.64
C GLN A 85 -15.63 0.36 4.85
N ALA A 86 -14.73 0.22 3.88
CA ALA A 86 -14.35 1.31 2.98
C ALA A 86 -15.53 1.81 2.13
N TYR A 87 -15.58 3.12 1.90
CA TYR A 87 -16.45 3.74 0.91
C TYR A 87 -15.73 3.81 -0.43
N VAL A 88 -16.16 3.02 -1.42
CA VAL A 88 -15.54 3.04 -2.75
C VAL A 88 -16.19 4.10 -3.62
N SER A 89 -15.48 5.19 -3.89
CA SER A 89 -15.96 6.28 -4.73
C SER A 89 -15.77 5.99 -6.22
N LEU A 90 -14.71 5.28 -6.61
CA LEU A 90 -14.43 5.01 -8.03
C LEU A 90 -13.93 3.58 -8.27
N LYS A 91 -14.49 2.94 -9.30
CA LYS A 91 -14.00 1.69 -9.91
C LYS A 91 -14.06 1.84 -11.42
N HIS A 92 -13.06 2.49 -12.01
CA HIS A 92 -13.08 2.83 -13.42
C HIS A 92 -12.41 1.75 -14.26
N GLU A 93 -13.22 0.95 -14.98
CA GLU A 93 -12.72 -0.17 -15.78
C GLU A 93 -11.82 0.25 -16.95
N GLY A 94 -12.06 1.38 -17.60
CA GLY A 94 -11.21 1.85 -18.72
C GLY A 94 -9.80 2.22 -18.24
N ASP A 95 -9.72 3.29 -17.46
CA ASP A 95 -8.52 3.79 -16.81
C ASP A 95 -7.84 2.80 -15.86
N LYS A 96 -8.54 1.74 -15.40
CA LYS A 96 -8.06 0.78 -14.38
C LYS A 96 -7.68 1.47 -13.07
N VAL A 97 -8.47 2.49 -12.69
CA VAL A 97 -8.26 3.26 -11.45
C VAL A 97 -9.33 2.90 -10.42
N CYS A 98 -8.90 2.64 -9.19
CA CYS A 98 -9.76 2.39 -8.04
C CYS A 98 -9.48 3.42 -6.95
N VAL A 99 -10.55 4.02 -6.41
CA VAL A 99 -10.46 5.03 -5.34
C VAL A 99 -11.46 4.72 -4.26
N PHE A 100 -11.01 4.73 -3.01
CA PHE A 100 -11.87 4.54 -1.84
C PHE A 100 -11.35 5.29 -0.63
N GLU A 101 -12.25 5.56 0.31
CA GLU A 101 -11.92 6.11 1.62
C GLU A 101 -12.12 5.06 2.70
N ARG A 102 -11.15 4.91 3.60
CA ARG A 102 -11.24 4.03 4.77
C ARG A 102 -10.52 4.69 5.95
N ASN A 103 -11.19 4.72 7.09
CA ASN A 103 -10.74 5.40 8.30
C ASN A 103 -10.20 6.85 8.14
N GLY A 104 -10.79 7.63 7.22
CA GLY A 104 -10.36 9.00 6.95
C GLY A 104 -9.09 9.13 6.09
N LEU A 105 -8.56 8.01 5.59
CA LEU A 105 -7.56 7.98 4.54
C LEU A 105 -8.23 7.82 3.17
N LEU A 106 -7.65 8.47 2.16
CA LEU A 106 -8.03 8.33 0.76
C LEU A 106 -6.99 7.44 0.07
N PHE A 107 -7.45 6.32 -0.49
CA PHE A 107 -6.65 5.36 -1.23
C PHE A 107 -6.90 5.50 -2.72
N ILE A 108 -5.84 5.59 -3.50
CA ILE A 108 -5.88 5.78 -4.96
C ILE A 108 -4.95 4.75 -5.59
N PHE A 109 -5.49 3.85 -6.38
CA PHE A 109 -4.74 2.81 -7.08
C PHE A 109 -4.88 2.99 -8.59
N ASN A 110 -3.76 3.01 -9.30
CA ASN A 110 -3.72 2.92 -10.75
C ASN A 110 -3.14 1.56 -11.16
N PHE A 111 -4.01 0.65 -11.58
CA PHE A 111 -3.64 -0.67 -12.08
C PHE A 111 -3.34 -0.68 -13.59
N HIS A 112 -3.42 0.47 -14.27
CA HIS A 112 -3.19 0.54 -15.70
C HIS A 112 -1.75 0.13 -16.03
N PRO A 113 -1.52 -0.74 -17.04
CA PRO A 113 -0.17 -1.22 -17.34
C PRO A 113 0.76 -0.15 -17.90
N THR A 114 0.23 0.87 -18.57
CA THR A 114 1.03 1.90 -19.28
C THR A 114 0.64 3.35 -18.94
N ASN A 115 -0.64 3.68 -18.99
CA ASN A 115 -1.15 5.04 -18.82
C ASN A 115 -0.95 5.61 -17.40
N SER A 116 -0.45 6.85 -17.38
CA SER A 116 -0.30 7.69 -16.19
C SER A 116 -1.20 8.90 -16.34
N PHE A 117 -1.75 9.41 -15.25
CA PHE A 117 -2.75 10.49 -15.30
C PHE A 117 -2.25 11.70 -14.50
N PRO A 118 -1.91 12.85 -15.15
CA PRO A 118 -1.36 14.04 -14.48
C PRO A 118 -2.38 14.76 -13.57
N ASP A 119 -3.62 14.88 -14.03
CA ASP A 119 -4.68 15.64 -13.34
C ASP A 119 -5.91 14.75 -13.16
N TYR A 120 -5.76 13.62 -12.47
CA TYR A 120 -6.86 12.69 -12.24
C TYR A 120 -7.78 13.20 -11.14
N LYS A 121 -9.06 13.42 -11.46
CA LYS A 121 -10.06 13.91 -10.51
C LYS A 121 -10.58 12.79 -9.63
N VAL A 122 -10.47 12.95 -8.31
CA VAL A 122 -10.95 11.99 -7.31
C VAL A 122 -11.90 12.67 -6.32
N GLY A 123 -12.94 11.97 -5.88
CA GLY A 123 -13.92 12.47 -4.93
C GLY A 123 -13.51 12.16 -3.48
N VAL A 124 -13.79 13.09 -2.57
CA VAL A 124 -13.54 13.01 -1.11
C VAL A 124 -14.68 13.64 -0.33
N GLU A 125 -15.02 13.13 0.87
CA GLU A 125 -16.09 13.76 1.65
C GLU A 125 -15.64 15.06 2.29
N THR A 126 -14.51 15.00 2.99
CA THR A 126 -14.08 16.07 3.87
C THR A 126 -13.20 17.03 3.10
N ALA A 127 -13.61 18.30 3.06
CA ALA A 127 -12.82 19.37 2.48
C ALA A 127 -11.55 19.64 3.31
N GLY A 128 -10.48 20.08 2.66
CA GLY A 128 -9.27 20.59 3.28
C GLY A 128 -8.02 20.31 2.46
N GLU A 129 -6.88 20.23 3.15
CA GLU A 129 -5.57 19.95 2.57
C GLU A 129 -5.17 18.50 2.85
N TYR A 130 -4.90 17.72 1.80
CA TYR A 130 -4.47 16.34 1.89
C TYR A 130 -2.96 16.22 1.66
N GLN A 131 -2.33 15.26 2.33
CA GLN A 131 -0.90 14.97 2.22
C GLN A 131 -0.64 13.47 2.06
N ILE A 132 0.41 13.12 1.32
CA ILE A 132 0.83 11.73 1.10
C ILE A 132 1.35 11.14 2.41
N VAL A 133 0.77 10.01 2.80
CA VAL A 133 1.24 9.18 3.93
C VAL A 133 1.89 7.88 3.47
N LEU A 134 1.56 7.41 2.26
CA LEU A 134 2.27 6.32 1.59
C LEU A 134 2.27 6.54 0.08
N ASN A 135 3.44 6.35 -0.55
CA ASN A 135 3.62 6.40 -1.99
C ASN A 135 4.40 5.16 -2.44
N THR A 136 3.79 4.30 -3.24
CA THR A 136 4.44 3.07 -3.70
C THR A 136 5.52 3.30 -4.76
N ASP A 137 5.57 4.48 -5.37
CA ASP A 137 6.54 4.82 -6.42
C ASP A 137 7.86 5.34 -5.87
N VAL A 138 8.09 5.39 -4.55
CA VAL A 138 9.39 5.83 -4.00
C VAL A 138 10.50 4.82 -4.28
N GLU A 139 11.73 5.31 -4.43
CA GLU A 139 12.92 4.48 -4.66
C GLU A 139 13.14 3.44 -3.55
N GLU A 140 12.74 3.75 -2.32
CA GLU A 140 12.82 2.81 -1.19
C GLU A 140 12.02 1.52 -1.42
N PHE A 141 10.94 1.59 -2.20
CA PHE A 141 10.12 0.44 -2.60
C PHE A 141 10.43 -0.02 -4.03
N GLY A 142 11.54 0.43 -4.61
CA GLY A 142 11.95 0.09 -5.98
C GLY A 142 11.14 0.80 -7.07
N GLY A 143 10.42 1.87 -6.72
CA GLY A 143 9.70 2.71 -7.66
C GLY A 143 10.58 3.74 -8.37
N PHE A 144 9.98 4.56 -9.24
CA PHE A 144 10.70 5.51 -10.09
C PHE A 144 10.81 6.93 -9.52
N SER A 145 10.28 7.16 -8.32
CA SER A 145 10.20 8.45 -7.62
C SER A 145 9.66 9.57 -8.50
N ARG A 146 8.58 9.31 -9.26
CA ARG A 146 8.00 10.30 -10.20
C ARG A 146 7.20 11.38 -9.50
N ILE A 147 6.65 11.06 -8.33
CA ILE A 147 5.86 11.98 -7.51
C ILE A 147 6.84 12.71 -6.60
N THR A 148 7.30 13.87 -7.07
CA THR A 148 8.24 14.73 -6.35
C THR A 148 7.55 16.02 -5.94
N ASP A 149 7.91 16.51 -4.75
CA ASP A 149 7.48 17.81 -4.27
C ASP A 149 8.32 18.89 -5.00
N PRO A 150 7.70 19.81 -5.74
CA PRO A 150 8.43 20.93 -6.36
C PRO A 150 8.90 21.97 -5.34
N THR A 151 8.43 21.91 -4.08
CA THR A 151 8.80 22.85 -3.02
C THR A 151 9.92 22.30 -2.13
N LYS A 152 10.81 23.19 -1.68
CA LYS A 152 11.96 22.85 -0.84
C LYS A 152 11.58 22.39 0.58
N ASP A 153 10.29 22.51 0.95
CA ASP A 153 9.79 22.42 2.32
C ASP A 153 9.07 21.10 2.65
N GLY A 154 8.91 20.21 1.67
CA GLY A 154 9.04 18.77 1.93
C GLY A 154 7.79 17.92 2.14
N LYS A 155 6.58 18.34 1.75
CA LYS A 155 5.44 17.43 1.51
C LYS A 155 4.47 18.03 0.48
N LEU A 156 4.19 17.28 -0.59
CA LEU A 156 3.20 17.64 -1.60
C LEU A 156 1.79 17.72 -0.97
N SER A 157 1.12 18.85 -1.19
CA SER A 157 -0.22 19.15 -0.66
C SER A 157 -1.28 19.18 -1.76
N PHE A 158 -2.43 18.56 -1.49
CA PHE A 158 -3.56 18.50 -2.40
C PHE A 158 -4.76 19.20 -1.79
N PHE A 159 -5.25 20.26 -2.45
CA PHE A 159 -6.38 21.04 -1.98
C PHE A 159 -7.68 20.54 -2.59
N THR A 160 -8.72 20.43 -1.77
CA THR A 160 -10.06 20.07 -2.26
C THR A 160 -10.80 21.26 -2.82
N ASN A 161 -11.58 21.03 -3.87
CA ASN A 161 -12.59 21.94 -4.39
C ASN A 161 -13.99 21.49 -3.95
N PRO A 162 -14.92 22.43 -3.67
CA PRO A 162 -16.33 22.14 -3.37
C PRO A 162 -17.09 21.79 -4.66
N ASP A 163 -16.63 20.74 -5.33
CA ASP A 163 -17.13 20.25 -6.62
C ASP A 163 -17.43 18.76 -6.45
N PRO A 164 -18.71 18.39 -6.24
CA PRO A 164 -19.11 17.02 -5.99
C PRO A 164 -18.73 16.09 -7.13
N TRP A 165 -18.16 14.93 -6.78
CA TRP A 165 -17.69 13.95 -7.75
C TRP A 165 -17.86 12.54 -7.20
N ASN A 166 -18.38 11.62 -8.02
CA ASN A 166 -18.53 10.21 -7.66
C ASN A 166 -19.18 9.98 -6.28
N ASN A 167 -20.31 10.66 -6.03
CA ASN A 167 -21.07 10.61 -4.77
C ASN A 167 -20.31 11.08 -3.53
N ARG A 168 -19.33 11.97 -3.69
CA ARG A 168 -18.64 12.67 -2.61
C ARG A 168 -18.86 14.17 -2.71
N SER A 169 -18.87 14.83 -1.55
CA SER A 169 -19.18 16.26 -1.45
C SER A 169 -18.10 17.18 -2.05
N ASN A 170 -16.84 16.72 -2.10
CA ASN A 170 -15.69 17.48 -2.60
C ASN A 170 -14.87 16.64 -3.58
N SER A 171 -13.92 17.28 -4.27
CA SER A 171 -12.96 16.59 -5.13
C SER A 171 -11.58 17.25 -5.11
N LEU A 172 -10.55 16.49 -5.49
CA LEU A 172 -9.19 16.98 -5.66
C LEU A 172 -8.56 16.35 -6.91
N PHE A 173 -7.46 16.92 -7.38
CA PHE A 173 -6.71 16.42 -8.53
C PHE A 173 -5.38 15.82 -8.08
N VAL A 174 -5.01 14.67 -8.64
CA VAL A 174 -3.75 13.97 -8.35
C VAL A 174 -3.01 13.57 -9.61
N TYR A 175 -1.69 13.61 -9.56
CA TYR A 175 -0.85 12.86 -10.48
C TYR A 175 -0.74 11.41 -9.99
N ILE A 176 -1.25 10.46 -10.77
CA ILE A 176 -1.19 9.03 -10.46
C ILE A 176 -0.51 8.24 -11.60
N PRO A 177 0.78 7.88 -11.45
CA PRO A 177 1.50 7.10 -12.46
C PRO A 177 0.96 5.68 -12.63
N SER A 178 1.27 5.04 -13.77
CA SER A 178 0.92 3.64 -14.02
C SER A 178 1.52 2.69 -12.98
N ARG A 179 0.72 1.71 -12.54
CA ARG A 179 1.07 0.69 -11.53
C ARG A 179 1.54 1.27 -10.20
N THR A 180 0.86 2.29 -9.70
CA THR A 180 1.18 2.91 -8.41
C THR A 180 -0.05 3.00 -7.52
N ALA A 181 0.19 3.15 -6.22
CA ALA A 181 -0.81 3.52 -5.25
C ALA A 181 -0.35 4.71 -4.41
N LEU A 182 -1.30 5.58 -4.10
CA LEU A 182 -1.13 6.70 -3.19
C LEU A 182 -2.16 6.61 -2.07
N ILE A 183 -1.70 6.90 -0.86
CA ILE A 183 -2.55 7.03 0.31
C ILE A 183 -2.36 8.43 0.86
N LEU A 184 -3.48 9.14 0.98
CA LEU A 184 -3.54 10.52 1.39
C LEU A 184 -4.29 10.63 2.72
N GLN A 185 -3.82 11.50 3.60
CA GLN A 185 -4.53 11.89 4.83
C GLN A 185 -4.93 13.36 4.75
N LEU A 186 -6.02 13.73 5.42
CA LEU A 186 -6.32 15.14 5.70
C LEU A 186 -5.31 15.68 6.74
N LYS A 187 -4.61 16.77 6.41
CA LYS A 187 -3.54 17.36 7.24
C LYS A 187 -4.01 17.75 8.64
N ASP A 188 -5.23 18.27 8.76
CA ASP A 188 -5.79 18.73 10.03
C ASP A 188 -6.30 17.58 10.92
N LYS A 189 -6.45 16.38 10.36
CA LYS A 189 -6.88 15.18 11.07
C LYS A 189 -5.68 14.26 11.28
N ILE A 190 -4.74 14.69 12.11
CA ILE A 190 -3.65 13.81 12.56
C ILE A 190 -4.26 12.77 13.50
N VAL A 191 -4.48 11.57 12.99
CA VAL A 191 -4.68 10.39 13.84
C VAL A 191 -3.30 10.10 14.45
N ALA A 192 -3.20 10.31 15.77
CA ALA A 192 -1.99 10.10 16.56
C ALA A 192 -1.85 8.63 16.96
#